data_AF-A0A3E0E4V5-F1
#
_entry.id   AF-A0A3E0E4V5-F1
#
_cell.length_a   1.000
_cell.length_b   1.000
_cell.length_c   1.000
_cell.angle_alpha   90.00
_cell.angle_beta   90.00
_cell.angle_gamma   90.00
#
_symmetry.space_group_name_H-M   'P 1'
#
loop_
_entity.id
_entity.type
_entity.pdbx_description
1 polymer ?
#
loop_
_entity_poly.entity_id
_entity_poly.type
_entity_poly.pdbx_seq_one_letter_code
_entity_poly.pdbx_strand_id
1 'polypeptide(L)'
;MIQKIKIPSSYKMARIGSKEFHWQKGYGAYTVSQSKLETVKKYIQNQQEHHRTMTVQEEYIKFLEKYETEYDLKYVWDYWW
;
A
#
# COMPACT_ATOMS: atom_id res chain seq x y z
N MET A 1 1.57 3.09 14.82
CA MET A 1 2.43 4.11 14.17
C MET A 1 1.77 4.69 12.92
N ILE A 2 1.45 3.88 11.90
CA ILE A 2 0.82 4.34 10.65
C ILE A 2 -0.56 4.99 10.85
N GLN A 3 -1.43 4.42 11.71
CA GLN A 3 -2.72 5.03 12.02
C GLN A 3 -2.59 6.45 12.61
N LYS A 4 -1.55 6.68 13.44
CA LYS A 4 -1.25 8.00 14.03
C LYS A 4 -0.82 9.03 12.97
N ILE A 5 -0.37 8.60 11.80
CA ILE A 5 -0.04 9.46 10.66
C ILE A 5 -1.29 9.66 9.78
N LYS A 6 -2.03 8.59 9.48
CA LYS A 6 -3.21 8.62 8.61
C LYS A 6 -4.35 9.46 9.17
N ILE A 7 -4.68 9.32 10.46
CA ILE A 7 -5.85 9.98 11.04
C ILE A 7 -5.69 11.52 11.03
N PRO A 8 -4.60 12.10 11.57
CA PRO A 8 -4.45 13.56 11.57
C PRO A 8 -4.27 14.15 10.17
N SER A 9 -3.60 13.44 9.26
CA SER A 9 -3.42 13.91 7.88
C SER A 9 -4.72 13.85 7.08
N SER A 10 -5.61 12.87 7.31
CA SER A 10 -6.96 12.87 6.72
C SER A 10 -7.72 14.12 7.11
N TYR A 11 -7.74 14.47 8.41
CA TYR A 11 -8.42 15.67 8.90
C TYR A 11 -7.85 16.95 8.27
N LYS A 12 -6.52 17.06 8.18
CA LYS A 12 -5.87 18.21 7.55
C LYS A 12 -6.22 18.30 6.06
N MET A 13 -6.11 17.21 5.32
CA MET A 13 -6.41 17.16 3.89
C MET A 13 -7.88 17.44 3.58
N ALA A 14 -8.80 16.95 4.42
CA ALA A 14 -10.22 17.26 4.31
C ALA A 14 -10.54 18.76 4.52
N ARG A 15 -9.71 19.47 5.30
CA ARG A 15 -9.85 20.90 5.55
C ARG A 15 -9.25 21.79 4.46
N ILE A 16 -8.13 21.37 3.86
CA ILE A 16 -7.42 22.19 2.86
C ILE A 16 -7.75 21.79 1.41
N GLY A 17 -8.36 20.62 1.22
CA GLY A 17 -8.71 20.06 -0.08
C GLY A 17 -10.15 19.54 -0.10
N SER A 18 -10.33 18.29 -0.56
CA SER A 18 -11.66 17.67 -0.64
C SER A 18 -12.16 17.23 0.73
N LYS A 19 -13.37 17.65 1.11
CA LYS A 19 -14.03 17.25 2.37
C LYS A 19 -14.28 15.74 2.49
N GLU A 20 -14.28 15.04 1.37
CA GLU A 20 -14.46 13.58 1.29
C GLU A 20 -13.13 12.83 1.39
N PHE A 21 -12.00 13.54 1.46
CA PHE A 21 -10.70 12.89 1.56
C PHE A 21 -10.59 12.09 2.87
N HIS A 22 -10.36 10.80 2.71
CA HIS A 22 -9.86 9.94 3.77
C HIS A 22 -8.82 8.99 3.16
N TRP A 23 -7.81 8.66 3.94
CA TRP A 23 -6.94 7.55 3.55
C TRP A 23 -7.73 6.24 3.56
N GLN A 24 -7.34 5.30 2.70
CA GLN A 24 -7.80 3.91 2.76
C GLN A 24 -7.62 3.33 4.18
N LYS A 25 -8.49 2.40 4.58
CA LYS A 25 -8.47 1.79 5.92
C LYS A 25 -7.22 0.93 6.12
N GLY A 26 -6.95 0.04 5.18
CA GLY A 26 -5.78 -0.86 5.19
C GLY A 26 -4.44 -0.17 4.91
N TYR A 27 -3.33 -0.86 5.20
CA TYR A 27 -2.00 -0.45 4.77
C TYR A 27 -1.09 -1.68 4.65
N GLY A 28 -0.15 -1.66 3.70
CA GLY A 28 0.95 -2.61 3.63
C GLY A 28 2.17 -2.10 4.39
N ALA A 29 2.85 -2.98 5.12
CA ALA A 29 4.13 -2.68 5.75
C ALA A 29 5.09 -3.85 5.50
N TYR A 30 6.25 -3.54 4.93
CA TYR A 30 7.24 -4.54 4.54
C TYR A 30 8.58 -4.18 5.16
N THR A 31 9.27 -5.18 5.71
CA THR A 31 10.65 -5.03 6.17
C THR A 31 11.59 -5.29 5.00
N VAL A 32 12.62 -4.45 4.86
CA VAL A 32 13.61 -4.56 3.78
C VAL A 32 15.01 -4.59 4.37
N SER A 33 15.85 -5.50 3.88
CA SER A 33 17.27 -5.50 4.23
C SER A 33 17.98 -4.32 3.59
N GLN A 34 18.99 -3.76 4.28
CA GLN A 34 19.78 -2.64 3.78
C GLN A 34 20.42 -2.92 2.41
N SER A 35 20.81 -4.17 2.15
CA SER A 35 21.37 -4.60 0.86
C SER A 35 20.39 -4.47 -0.30
N LYS A 36 19.09 -4.36 -0.04
CA LYS A 36 18.03 -4.21 -1.05
C LYS A 36 17.60 -2.76 -1.24
N LEU A 37 18.24 -1.78 -0.58
CA LEU A 37 17.82 -0.38 -0.59
C LEU A 37 17.68 0.19 -2.01
N GLU A 38 18.71 0.03 -2.85
CA GLU A 38 18.67 0.58 -4.22
C GLU A 38 17.61 -0.10 -5.09
N THR A 39 17.40 -1.41 -4.90
CA THR A 39 16.32 -2.14 -5.57
C THR A 39 14.95 -1.58 -5.17
N VAL A 40 14.73 -1.32 -3.88
CA VAL A 40 13.46 -0.77 -3.37
C VAL A 40 13.24 0.67 -3.86
N LYS A 41 14.28 1.50 -3.88
CA LYS A 41 14.20 2.86 -4.46
C LYS A 41 13.79 2.82 -5.92
N LYS A 42 14.46 2.00 -6.72
CA LYS A 42 14.14 1.85 -8.14
C LYS A 42 12.72 1.32 -8.35
N TYR A 43 12.27 0.39 -7.51
CA TYR A 43 10.90 -0.10 -7.52
C TYR A 43 9.89 1.03 -7.28
N ILE A 44 10.05 1.82 -6.21
CA ILE A 44 9.16 2.94 -5.87
C ILE A 44 9.13 4.01 -6.97
N GLN A 45 10.28 4.34 -7.56
CA GLN A 45 10.37 5.35 -8.61
C GLN A 45 9.61 4.95 -9.90
N ASN A 46 9.53 3.66 -10.19
CA ASN A 46 8.90 3.14 -11.42
C ASN A 46 7.45 2.66 -11.19
N GLN A 47 6.89 2.83 -9.99
CA GLN A 47 5.54 2.36 -9.62
C GLN A 47 4.44 2.88 -10.56
N GLN A 48 4.55 4.13 -11.03
CA GLN A 48 3.54 4.69 -11.93
C GLN A 48 3.49 3.95 -13.28
N GLU A 49 4.65 3.62 -13.85
CA GLU A 49 4.72 2.86 -15.10
C GLU A 49 4.32 1.41 -14.88
N HIS A 50 4.80 0.81 -13.78
CA HIS A 50 4.46 -0.55 -13.40
C HIS A 50 2.94 -0.77 -13.29
N HIS A 51 2.25 0.17 -12.64
CA HIS A 51 0.81 0.11 -12.44
C HIS A 51 -0.04 0.44 -13.67
N ARG A 52 0.58 0.71 -14.82
CA ARG A 52 -0.14 0.73 -16.11
C ARG A 52 -0.50 -0.66 -16.60
N THR A 53 0.27 -1.67 -16.19
CA THR A 53 0.13 -3.06 -16.67
C THR A 53 -0.23 -4.05 -15.57
N MET A 54 -0.14 -3.66 -14.30
CA MET A 54 -0.51 -4.50 -13.18
C MET A 54 -1.22 -3.69 -12.09
N THR A 55 -2.37 -4.14 -11.64
CA THR A 55 -3.13 -3.47 -10.58
C THR A 55 -2.47 -3.65 -9.22
N VAL A 56 -2.79 -2.76 -8.27
CA VAL A 56 -2.33 -2.87 -6.88
C VAL A 56 -2.78 -4.19 -6.24
N GLN A 57 -3.97 -4.67 -6.58
CA GLN A 57 -4.51 -5.94 -6.06
C GLN A 57 -3.70 -7.13 -6.57
N GLU A 58 -3.44 -7.21 -7.88
CA GLU A 58 -2.61 -8.28 -8.46
C GLU A 58 -1.19 -8.26 -7.88
N GLU A 59 -0.61 -7.08 -7.72
CA GLU A 59 0.71 -6.93 -7.11
C GLU A 59 0.72 -7.41 -5.66
N TYR A 60 -0.30 -7.06 -4.88
CA TYR A 60 -0.44 -7.50 -3.50
C TYR A 60 -0.51 -9.02 -3.38
N ILE A 61 -1.31 -9.68 -4.23
CA ILE A 61 -1.37 -11.15 -4.28
C ILE A 61 0.00 -11.74 -4.61
N LYS A 62 0.69 -11.20 -5.63
CA LYS A 62 2.05 -11.66 -5.98
C LYS A 62 3.04 -11.49 -4.83
N PHE A 63 2.89 -10.44 -4.01
CA PHE A 63 3.70 -10.29 -2.81
C PHE A 63 3.40 -11.38 -1.78
N LEU A 64 2.11 -11.66 -1.50
CA LEU A 64 1.73 -12.73 -0.58
C LEU A 64 2.28 -14.09 -1.03
N GLU A 65 2.14 -14.41 -2.32
CA GLU A 65 2.68 -15.64 -2.92
C GLU A 65 4.21 -15.70 -2.81
N LYS A 66 4.90 -14.61 -3.16
CA LYS A 66 6.37 -14.53 -3.12
C LYS A 66 6.93 -14.71 -1.71
N TYR A 67 6.19 -14.28 -0.70
CA TYR A 67 6.56 -14.43 0.70
C TYR A 67 5.90 -15.62 1.38
N GLU A 68 5.27 -16.52 0.61
CA GLU A 68 4.60 -17.73 1.09
C GLU A 68 3.63 -17.45 2.26
N THR A 69 2.97 -16.29 2.19
CA THR A 69 1.99 -15.88 3.19
C THR A 69 0.65 -16.50 2.85
N GLU A 70 0.06 -17.26 3.77
CA GLU A 70 -1.28 -17.81 3.58
C GLU A 70 -2.32 -16.69 3.52
N TYR A 71 -3.20 -16.76 2.52
CA TYR A 71 -4.31 -15.85 2.36
C TYR A 71 -5.52 -16.57 1.78
N ASP A 72 -6.71 -16.10 2.12
CA ASP A 72 -7.96 -16.55 1.52
C ASP A 72 -8.50 -15.42 0.65
N LEU A 73 -8.66 -15.67 -0.65
CA LEU A 73 -9.21 -14.73 -1.63
C LEU A 73 -10.58 -14.19 -1.23
N LYS A 74 -11.35 -14.94 -0.42
CA LYS A 74 -12.65 -14.53 0.10
C LYS A 74 -12.55 -13.35 1.07
N TYR A 75 -11.46 -13.26 1.85
CA TYR A 75 -11.31 -12.28 2.94
C TYR A 75 -10.17 -11.29 2.70
N VAL A 76 -9.28 -11.54 1.73
CA VAL A 76 -8.08 -10.72 1.48
C VAL A 76 -8.41 -9.25 1.17
N TRP A 77 -9.64 -8.96 0.73
CA TRP A 77 -10.11 -7.62 0.39
C TRP A 77 -10.93 -6.93 1.48
N ASP A 78 -11.35 -7.63 2.53
CA ASP A 78 -12.23 -7.08 3.58
C ASP A 78 -11.59 -5.93 4.37
N TYR A 79 -10.27 -5.81 4.28
CA TYR A 79 -9.48 -4.78 4.95
C TYR A 79 -9.12 -3.58 4.05
N TRP A 80 -9.55 -3.58 2.78
CA TRP A 80 -9.15 -2.58 1.79
C TRP A 80 -10.14 -1.42 1.64
N TRP A 81 -11.41 -1.63 1.99
CA TRP A 81 -12.51 -0.67 1.90
C TRP A 81 -13.02 -0.27 3.30
#